data_AF-A0A8T5QRH1-F1
#
_entry.id   AF-A0A8T5QRH1-F1
#
_cell.length_a   1.000
_cell.length_b   1.000
_cell.length_c   1.000
_cell.angle_alpha   90.00
_cell.angle_beta   90.00
_cell.angle_gamma   90.00
#
_symmetry.space_group_name_H-M   'P 1'
#
loop_
_entity.id
_entity.type
_entity.pdbx_description
1 polymer ?
#
loop_
_entity_poly.entity_id
_entity_poly.type
_entity_poly.pdbx_seq_one_letter_code
_entity_poly.pdbx_strand_id
1 'polypeptide(L)'
;MVGEAQKRETAAGRINKQIKKLAEGVLVVGSVAHSPSKVTKKSDLDMVVVLDFRRVDFGKFYDAIGQRYDPLAVSYAVNKQVSNYSIIWHEDFEISLHIWDVDGFNAVVNTYEDQRRFTKDGQKPGSAGSPVEPMYSLTGLELLVEKPHKDVPGGRILELYPFFEEDGELYLGIPANNLLTEPKILSERRGFISSGIAFLKKRLTDRVRRLYGSFEDLSLYKAQAPKVQKKMAPELKEKLENFFE
;
A
#
# COMPACT_ATOMS: atom_id res chain seq x y z
N MET A 1 1.83 -31.21 1.07
CA MET A 1 1.24 -30.15 0.23
C MET A 1 1.76 -28.81 0.73
N VAL A 2 2.30 -27.96 -0.15
CA VAL A 2 2.74 -26.59 0.22
C VAL A 2 1.49 -25.72 0.42
N GLY A 3 1.36 -25.06 1.58
CA GLY A 3 0.21 -24.20 1.90
C GLY A 3 0.08 -23.01 0.94
N GLU A 4 -1.13 -22.49 0.75
CA GLU A 4 -1.40 -21.40 -0.21
C GLU A 4 -0.60 -20.13 0.07
N ALA A 5 -0.41 -19.75 1.35
CA ALA A 5 0.48 -18.65 1.73
C ALA A 5 1.94 -18.89 1.30
N GLN A 6 2.45 -20.10 1.54
CA GLN A 6 3.85 -20.44 1.22
C GLN A 6 4.14 -20.34 -0.29
N LYS A 7 3.15 -20.63 -1.16
CA LYS A 7 3.28 -20.42 -2.61
C LYS A 7 3.50 -18.93 -2.95
N ARG A 8 2.70 -18.05 -2.34
CA ARG A 8 2.79 -16.58 -2.52
C ARG A 8 4.08 -16.03 -1.93
N GLU A 9 4.50 -16.49 -0.76
CA GLU A 9 5.80 -16.13 -0.20
C GLU A 9 6.98 -16.57 -1.07
N THR A 10 6.88 -17.75 -1.70
CA THR A 10 7.91 -18.25 -2.64
C THR A 10 8.00 -17.36 -3.87
N ALA A 11 6.86 -16.98 -4.46
CA ALA A 11 6.81 -16.04 -5.57
C ALA A 11 7.36 -14.66 -5.17
N ALA A 12 6.97 -14.13 -4.02
CA ALA A 12 7.48 -12.86 -3.50
C ALA A 12 9.00 -12.90 -3.29
N GLY A 13 9.52 -14.01 -2.75
CA GLY A 13 10.96 -14.23 -2.60
C GLY A 13 11.71 -14.30 -3.94
N ARG A 14 11.12 -14.93 -4.97
CA ARG A 14 11.66 -14.96 -6.33
C ARG A 14 11.72 -13.56 -6.93
N ILE A 15 10.62 -12.82 -6.89
CA ILE A 15 10.53 -11.43 -7.40
C ILE A 15 11.54 -10.54 -6.67
N ASN A 16 11.58 -10.59 -5.34
CA ASN A 16 12.55 -9.83 -4.53
C ASN A 16 14.01 -10.12 -4.93
N LYS A 17 14.38 -11.38 -5.19
CA LYS A 17 15.74 -11.73 -5.64
C LYS A 17 16.10 -11.04 -6.96
N GLN A 18 15.12 -10.85 -7.85
CA GLN A 18 15.32 -10.21 -9.16
C GLN A 18 15.44 -8.68 -9.04
N ILE A 19 14.67 -8.05 -8.16
CA ILE A 19 14.57 -6.57 -8.11
C ILE A 19 15.27 -5.89 -6.93
N LYS A 20 15.68 -6.60 -5.86
CA LYS A 20 16.23 -5.97 -4.64
C LYS A 20 17.43 -5.06 -4.87
N LYS A 21 18.20 -5.30 -5.93
CA LYS A 21 19.36 -4.46 -6.29
C LYS A 21 18.95 -3.18 -7.00
N LEU A 22 17.73 -3.07 -7.50
CA LEU A 22 17.17 -1.88 -8.16
C LEU A 22 16.32 -1.04 -7.19
N ALA A 23 15.84 -1.64 -6.11
CA ALA A 23 14.93 -1.01 -5.16
C ALA A 23 15.62 -0.48 -3.90
N GLU A 24 15.01 0.52 -3.29
CA GLU A 24 15.31 0.97 -1.92
C GLU A 24 14.70 0.03 -0.88
N GLY A 25 13.59 -0.65 -1.23
CA GLY A 25 13.09 -1.78 -0.46
C GLY A 25 11.91 -2.49 -1.11
N VAL A 26 11.65 -3.70 -0.63
CA VAL A 26 10.61 -4.61 -1.13
C VAL A 26 9.88 -5.22 0.07
N LEU A 27 8.56 -5.17 0.03
CA LEU A 27 7.65 -5.60 1.09
C LEU A 27 6.59 -6.55 0.53
N VAL A 28 6.17 -7.53 1.32
CA VAL A 28 4.86 -8.16 1.17
C VAL A 28 3.88 -7.43 2.09
N VAL A 29 2.70 -7.12 1.58
CA VAL A 29 1.61 -6.47 2.32
C VAL A 29 0.33 -7.30 2.20
N GLY A 30 -0.73 -6.87 2.86
CA GLY A 30 -2.02 -7.56 2.82
C GLY A 30 -1.99 -8.95 3.45
N SER A 31 -2.95 -9.79 3.06
CA SER A 31 -3.26 -11.04 3.79
C SER A 31 -2.11 -12.04 3.86
N VAL A 32 -1.22 -12.05 2.87
CA VAL A 32 -0.04 -12.92 2.86
C VAL A 32 0.95 -12.54 3.97
N ALA A 33 1.08 -11.25 4.28
CA ALA A 33 1.95 -10.77 5.35
C ALA A 33 1.30 -10.97 6.73
N HIS A 34 0.08 -10.46 6.91
CA HIS A 34 -0.50 -10.32 8.26
C HIS A 34 -1.47 -11.44 8.65
N SER A 35 -1.93 -12.29 7.72
CA SER A 35 -2.86 -13.39 8.01
C SER A 35 -2.62 -14.62 7.13
N PRO A 36 -1.40 -15.19 7.12
CA PRO A 36 -1.03 -16.29 6.23
C PRO A 36 -1.90 -17.54 6.41
N SER A 37 -2.43 -17.79 7.61
CA SER A 37 -3.35 -18.92 7.89
C SER A 37 -4.72 -18.80 7.21
N LYS A 38 -5.08 -17.60 6.73
CA LYS A 38 -6.36 -17.30 6.06
C LYS A 38 -6.21 -17.16 4.54
N VAL A 39 -5.00 -17.32 4.01
CA VAL A 39 -4.73 -17.26 2.57
C VAL A 39 -5.35 -18.48 1.88
N THR A 40 -6.12 -18.20 0.83
CA THR A 40 -6.81 -19.23 0.04
C THR A 40 -6.31 -19.24 -1.41
N LYS A 41 -6.77 -20.20 -2.21
CA LYS A 41 -6.51 -20.21 -3.66
C LYS A 41 -6.94 -18.95 -4.39
N LYS A 42 -7.96 -18.24 -3.86
CA LYS A 42 -8.48 -16.98 -4.42
C LYS A 42 -7.72 -15.74 -3.94
N SER A 43 -6.82 -15.89 -2.97
CA SER A 43 -6.03 -14.76 -2.47
C SER A 43 -4.95 -14.39 -3.48
N ASP A 44 -4.77 -13.10 -3.68
CA ASP A 44 -3.69 -12.45 -4.40
C ASP A 44 -2.39 -12.45 -3.58
N LEU A 45 -1.31 -11.97 -4.21
CA LEU A 45 -0.08 -11.54 -3.58
C LEU A 45 0.09 -10.03 -3.81
N ASP A 46 -0.02 -9.25 -2.74
CA ASP A 46 0.27 -7.83 -2.76
C ASP A 46 1.70 -7.56 -2.31
N MET A 47 2.45 -6.82 -3.12
CA MET A 47 3.80 -6.40 -2.84
C MET A 47 3.94 -4.89 -3.02
N VAL A 48 4.74 -4.25 -2.16
CA VAL A 48 5.18 -2.87 -2.35
C VAL A 48 6.67 -2.87 -2.66
N VAL A 49 7.07 -2.16 -3.69
CA VAL A 49 8.47 -1.88 -4.01
C VAL A 49 8.69 -0.38 -4.06
N VAL A 50 9.72 0.08 -3.34
CA VAL A 50 10.10 1.50 -3.34
C VAL A 50 11.31 1.68 -4.24
N LEU A 51 11.17 2.57 -5.23
CA LEU A 51 12.18 2.89 -6.24
C LEU A 51 12.44 4.40 -6.24
N ASP A 52 13.62 4.84 -6.65
CA ASP A 52 13.84 6.25 -7.02
C ASP A 52 13.50 6.41 -8.50
N PHE A 53 12.34 6.98 -8.83
CA PHE A 53 11.84 7.08 -10.20
C PHE A 53 12.76 7.87 -11.13
N ARG A 54 13.62 8.74 -10.57
CA ARG A 54 14.58 9.52 -11.37
C ARG A 54 15.86 8.74 -11.69
N ARG A 55 16.15 7.68 -10.94
CA ARG A 55 17.41 6.93 -11.03
C ARG A 55 17.25 5.50 -11.49
N VAL A 56 16.05 4.93 -11.34
CA VAL A 56 15.80 3.55 -11.73
C VAL A 56 15.77 3.42 -13.26
N ASP A 57 16.45 2.40 -13.76
CA ASP A 57 16.31 1.95 -15.13
C ASP A 57 15.03 1.10 -15.23
N PHE A 58 13.93 1.74 -15.63
CA PHE A 58 12.63 1.06 -15.73
C PHE A 58 12.65 -0.07 -16.75
N GLY A 59 13.45 0.01 -17.83
CA GLY A 59 13.60 -1.10 -18.78
C GLY A 59 14.11 -2.35 -18.08
N LYS A 60 15.24 -2.23 -17.37
CA LYS A 60 15.80 -3.34 -16.58
C LYS A 60 14.85 -3.81 -15.47
N PHE A 61 14.10 -2.90 -14.86
CA PHE A 61 13.14 -3.26 -13.82
C PHE A 61 12.02 -4.16 -14.38
N TYR A 62 11.39 -3.75 -15.48
CA TYR A 62 10.33 -4.53 -16.15
C TYR A 62 10.85 -5.88 -16.66
N ASP A 63 12.04 -5.90 -17.27
CA ASP A 63 12.70 -7.13 -17.71
C ASP A 63 12.96 -8.08 -16.54
N ALA A 64 13.42 -7.56 -15.40
CA ALA A 64 13.73 -8.37 -14.22
C ALA A 64 12.50 -9.08 -13.63
N ILE A 65 11.31 -8.47 -13.72
CA ILE A 65 10.04 -9.08 -13.31
C ILE A 65 9.31 -9.81 -14.45
N GLY A 66 9.89 -9.84 -15.65
CA GLY A 66 9.32 -10.51 -16.83
C GLY A 66 8.01 -9.89 -17.31
N GLN A 67 7.80 -8.59 -17.09
CA GLN A 67 6.58 -7.89 -17.50
C GLN A 67 6.84 -6.96 -18.69
N ARG A 68 5.83 -6.75 -19.54
CA ARG A 68 5.93 -5.86 -20.69
C ARG A 68 6.11 -4.41 -20.23
N TYR A 69 7.15 -3.75 -20.75
CA TYR A 69 7.41 -2.34 -20.49
C TYR A 69 6.21 -1.46 -20.84
N ASP A 70 5.85 -0.57 -19.91
CA ASP A 70 4.71 0.34 -20.04
C ASP A 70 5.19 1.80 -20.16
N PRO A 71 5.39 2.30 -21.39
CA PRO A 71 6.00 3.61 -21.60
C PRO A 71 5.16 4.76 -21.05
N LEU A 72 3.82 4.62 -21.00
CA LEU A 72 2.94 5.69 -20.52
C LEU A 72 3.02 5.81 -18.99
N ALA A 73 2.85 4.72 -18.26
CA ALA A 73 2.97 4.71 -16.80
C ALA A 73 4.35 5.21 -16.35
N VAL A 74 5.42 4.73 -17.00
CA VAL A 74 6.79 5.16 -16.73
C VAL A 74 6.99 6.64 -17.05
N SER A 75 6.43 7.16 -18.14
CA SER A 75 6.49 8.59 -18.46
C SER A 75 5.83 9.45 -17.37
N TYR A 76 4.67 9.05 -16.86
CA TYR A 76 4.01 9.77 -15.76
C TYR A 76 4.82 9.71 -14.46
N ALA A 77 5.43 8.56 -14.18
CA ALA A 77 6.31 8.36 -13.02
C ALA A 77 7.57 9.24 -13.10
N VAL A 78 8.32 9.16 -14.20
CA VAL A 78 9.58 9.91 -14.40
C VAL A 78 9.35 11.42 -14.41
N ASN A 79 8.21 11.89 -14.95
CA ASN A 79 7.85 13.31 -14.99
C ASN A 79 7.17 13.79 -13.69
N LYS A 80 7.19 13.00 -12.61
CA LYS A 80 6.59 13.34 -11.30
C LYS A 80 5.10 13.67 -11.34
N GLN A 81 4.36 13.18 -12.34
CA GLN A 81 2.90 13.34 -12.36
C GLN A 81 2.22 12.37 -11.40
N VAL A 82 2.88 11.26 -11.10
CA VAL A 82 2.44 10.26 -10.12
C VAL A 82 3.60 9.88 -9.22
N SER A 83 3.29 9.62 -7.95
CA SER A 83 4.24 9.14 -6.94
C SER A 83 4.16 7.62 -6.76
N ASN A 84 3.16 6.99 -7.37
CA ASN A 84 3.02 5.54 -7.37
C ASN A 84 2.21 5.06 -8.58
N TYR A 85 2.38 3.78 -8.91
CA TYR A 85 1.51 3.05 -9.82
C TYR A 85 1.58 1.56 -9.48
N SER A 86 0.87 0.70 -10.21
CA SER A 86 0.92 -0.74 -9.97
C SER A 86 1.01 -1.52 -11.27
N ILE A 87 1.73 -2.64 -11.21
CA ILE A 87 1.76 -3.64 -12.27
C ILE A 87 1.04 -4.86 -11.72
N ILE A 88 0.02 -5.33 -12.44
CA ILE A 88 -0.80 -6.48 -12.06
C ILE A 88 -0.68 -7.52 -13.16
N TRP A 89 -0.37 -8.76 -12.79
CA TRP A 89 -0.34 -9.90 -13.71
C TRP A 89 -0.81 -11.17 -13.02
N HIS A 90 -1.04 -12.21 -13.82
CA HIS A 90 -1.51 -13.50 -13.36
C HIS A 90 -0.48 -14.58 -13.68
N GLU A 91 -0.09 -15.35 -12.66
CA GLU A 91 0.59 -16.63 -12.81
C GLU A 91 -0.40 -17.72 -12.37
N ASP A 92 -0.17 -18.38 -11.22
CA ASP A 92 -1.13 -19.29 -10.56
C ASP A 92 -2.18 -18.54 -9.71
N PHE A 93 -1.91 -17.26 -9.41
CA PHE A 93 -2.74 -16.32 -8.68
C PHE A 93 -2.39 -14.90 -9.16
N GLU A 94 -3.23 -13.93 -8.82
CA GLU A 94 -2.95 -12.52 -9.12
C GLU A 94 -1.77 -12.01 -8.29
N ILE A 95 -0.82 -11.33 -8.94
CA ILE A 95 0.29 -10.64 -8.30
C ILE A 95 0.14 -9.16 -8.58
N SER A 96 0.03 -8.39 -7.50
CA SER A 96 -0.07 -6.94 -7.52
C SER A 96 1.22 -6.34 -6.98
N LEU A 97 2.04 -5.77 -7.86
CA LEU A 97 3.25 -5.05 -7.49
C LEU A 97 3.00 -3.55 -7.50
N HIS A 98 2.82 -2.98 -6.32
CA HIS A 98 2.67 -1.54 -6.11
C HIS A 98 4.05 -0.88 -6.07
N ILE A 99 4.30 -0.01 -7.03
CA ILE A 99 5.59 0.66 -7.21
C ILE A 99 5.44 2.08 -6.68
N TRP A 100 6.21 2.41 -5.65
CA TRP A 100 6.20 3.72 -5.01
C TRP A 100 7.52 4.42 -5.28
N ASP A 101 7.46 5.71 -5.55
CA ASP A 101 8.65 6.56 -5.56
C ASP A 101 9.19 6.74 -4.14
N VAL A 102 10.47 7.05 -4.01
CA VAL A 102 11.09 7.44 -2.73
C VAL A 102 10.38 8.65 -2.13
N ASP A 103 10.11 9.69 -2.94
CA ASP A 103 9.42 10.90 -2.46
C ASP A 103 7.98 10.53 -2.02
N GLY A 104 7.32 9.63 -2.77
CA GLY A 104 5.98 9.14 -2.43
C GLY A 104 5.91 8.31 -1.15
N PHE A 105 6.86 7.38 -0.95
CA PHE A 105 6.99 6.65 0.31
C PHE A 105 7.23 7.60 1.49
N ASN A 106 8.14 8.56 1.31
CA ASN A 106 8.43 9.57 2.32
C ASN A 106 7.18 10.38 2.67
N ALA A 107 6.37 10.77 1.68
CA ALA A 107 5.12 11.47 1.92
C ALA A 107 4.09 10.63 2.70
N VAL A 108 3.96 9.33 2.39
CA VAL A 108 3.10 8.42 3.15
C VAL A 108 3.53 8.34 4.61
N VAL A 109 4.83 8.16 4.88
CA VAL A 109 5.33 8.03 6.26
C VAL A 109 5.40 9.36 7.01
N ASN A 110 5.53 10.47 6.29
CA ASN A 110 5.57 11.81 6.87
C ASN A 110 4.17 12.43 7.02
N THR A 111 3.14 11.91 6.36
CA THR A 111 1.74 12.36 6.46
C THR A 111 1.45 13.78 5.91
N TYR A 112 2.25 14.30 4.97
CA TYR A 112 2.20 15.72 4.58
C TYR A 112 1.90 16.04 3.11
N GLU A 113 1.59 15.08 2.22
CA GLU A 113 1.44 15.41 0.80
C GLU A 113 0.34 14.62 0.08
N ASP A 114 -0.28 15.29 -0.89
CA ASP A 114 -1.19 14.67 -1.86
C ASP A 114 -0.42 13.67 -2.72
N GLN A 115 -0.80 12.39 -2.64
CA GLN A 115 -0.20 11.34 -3.45
C GLN A 115 -1.03 11.12 -4.70
N ARG A 116 -0.38 10.73 -5.80
CA ARG A 116 -1.08 10.48 -7.07
C ARG A 116 -0.72 9.13 -7.65
N ARG A 117 -1.74 8.42 -8.12
CA ARG A 117 -1.64 7.07 -8.71
C ARG A 117 -2.09 7.06 -10.15
N PHE A 118 -1.33 6.41 -11.02
CA PHE A 118 -1.78 6.11 -12.39
C PHE A 118 -2.58 4.80 -12.44
N THR A 119 -3.70 4.80 -13.16
CA THR A 119 -4.46 3.60 -13.52
C THR A 119 -4.79 3.59 -15.01
N LYS A 120 -4.61 2.43 -15.66
CA LYS A 120 -5.04 2.23 -17.04
C LYS A 120 -6.54 2.00 -17.11
N ASP A 121 -7.16 2.47 -18.18
CA ASP A 121 -8.59 2.22 -18.41
C ASP A 121 -8.89 0.70 -18.40
N GLY A 122 -9.87 0.30 -17.59
CA GLY A 122 -10.24 -1.10 -17.39
C GLY A 122 -9.42 -1.88 -16.36
N GLN A 123 -8.25 -1.39 -15.93
CA GLN A 123 -7.56 -1.90 -14.74
C GLN A 123 -8.17 -1.23 -13.49
N LYS A 124 -9.16 -1.89 -12.85
CA LYS A 124 -9.81 -1.34 -11.64
C LYS A 124 -8.82 -1.31 -10.46
N PRO A 125 -8.81 -0.23 -9.68
CA PRO A 125 -9.85 -0.09 -8.65
C PRO A 125 -10.91 0.99 -8.98
N GLY A 126 -12.20 0.59 -8.95
CA GLY A 126 -13.36 1.49 -8.86
C GLY A 126 -13.95 2.15 -10.14
N SER A 127 -14.24 1.42 -11.23
CA SER A 127 -14.90 1.99 -12.44
C SER A 127 -16.29 2.63 -12.16
N ALA A 128 -16.75 3.76 -12.69
CA ALA A 128 -16.18 4.90 -13.42
C ALA A 128 -17.06 6.16 -13.11
N GLY A 129 -16.50 7.37 -13.19
CA GLY A 129 -16.90 8.52 -12.36
C GLY A 129 -16.01 8.54 -11.11
N SER A 130 -15.64 9.72 -10.57
CA SER A 130 -14.64 9.83 -9.48
C SER A 130 -14.81 8.69 -8.47
N PRO A 131 -13.83 7.77 -8.32
CA PRO A 131 -14.05 6.57 -7.54
C PRO A 131 -14.37 6.99 -6.10
N VAL A 132 -15.55 6.61 -5.64
CA VAL A 132 -15.97 6.77 -4.26
C VAL A 132 -15.51 5.53 -3.52
N GLU A 133 -14.60 5.71 -2.58
CA GLU A 133 -14.04 4.61 -1.78
C GLU A 133 -14.43 4.80 -0.31
N PRO A 134 -14.94 3.76 0.38
CA PRO A 134 -15.14 3.82 1.81
C PRO A 134 -13.78 3.85 2.51
N MET A 135 -13.59 4.84 3.37
CA MET A 135 -12.47 4.96 4.29
C MET A 135 -13.01 4.91 5.72
N TYR A 136 -12.19 4.36 6.63
CA TYR A 136 -12.61 4.09 8.00
C TYR A 136 -11.71 4.88 8.97
N SER A 137 -12.33 5.53 9.95
CA SER A 137 -11.62 6.25 11.00
C SER A 137 -11.06 5.31 12.07
N LEU A 138 -10.19 5.84 12.93
CA LEU A 138 -9.70 5.12 14.12
C LEU A 138 -10.80 4.77 15.13
N THR A 139 -11.92 5.51 15.12
CA THR A 139 -13.12 5.22 15.93
C THR A 139 -14.09 4.25 15.23
N GLY A 140 -13.86 3.94 13.94
CA GLY A 140 -14.66 2.99 13.16
C GLY A 140 -15.77 3.62 12.32
N LEU A 141 -15.78 4.94 12.18
CA LEU A 141 -16.72 5.64 11.31
C LEU A 141 -16.35 5.41 9.84
N GLU A 142 -17.37 5.12 9.02
CA GLU A 142 -17.21 5.02 7.57
C GLU A 142 -17.48 6.37 6.91
N LEU A 143 -16.60 6.76 6.01
CA LEU A 143 -16.78 7.92 5.15
C LEU A 143 -16.54 7.52 3.69
N LEU A 144 -17.46 7.93 2.83
CA LEU A 144 -17.36 7.73 1.39
C LEU A 144 -16.56 8.88 0.77
N VAL A 145 -15.34 8.60 0.33
CA VAL A 145 -14.42 9.61 -0.18
C VAL A 145 -14.41 9.58 -1.70
N GLU A 146 -14.87 10.67 -2.31
CA GLU A 146 -14.69 10.90 -3.74
C GLU A 146 -13.20 11.20 -4.02
N LYS A 147 -12.55 10.41 -4.87
CA LYS A 147 -11.16 10.67 -5.27
C LYS A 147 -11.11 11.60 -6.49
N PRO A 148 -10.50 12.80 -6.37
CA PRO A 148 -10.20 13.64 -7.52
C PRO A 148 -9.40 12.88 -8.57
N HIS A 149 -9.67 13.17 -9.84
CA HIS A 149 -9.00 12.52 -10.95
C HIS A 149 -8.70 13.46 -12.11
N LYS A 150 -7.71 13.06 -12.91
CA LYS A 150 -7.33 13.69 -14.17
C LYS A 150 -7.23 12.62 -15.25
N ASP A 151 -8.04 12.73 -16.29
CA ASP A 151 -7.89 11.89 -17.48
C ASP A 151 -6.61 12.28 -18.25
N VAL A 152 -5.87 11.27 -18.71
CA VAL A 152 -4.59 11.42 -19.41
C VAL A 152 -4.51 10.41 -20.57
N PRO A 153 -3.60 10.58 -21.54
CA PRO A 153 -3.41 9.57 -22.57
C PRO A 153 -3.17 8.16 -22.00
N GLY A 154 -4.07 7.23 -22.33
CA GLY A 154 -4.01 5.81 -21.95
C GLY A 154 -4.51 5.48 -20.53
N GLY A 155 -5.11 6.41 -19.81
CA GLY A 155 -5.72 6.13 -18.50
C GLY A 155 -6.10 7.37 -17.71
N ARG A 156 -6.06 7.24 -16.38
CA ARG A 156 -6.38 8.32 -15.44
C ARG A 156 -5.37 8.37 -14.30
N ILE A 157 -5.17 9.57 -13.76
CA ILE A 157 -4.41 9.81 -12.54
C ILE A 157 -5.40 10.14 -11.43
N LEU A 158 -5.34 9.39 -10.33
CA LEU A 158 -6.19 9.54 -9.14
C LEU A 158 -5.37 10.11 -8.00
N GLU A 159 -5.98 10.96 -7.18
CA GLU A 159 -5.42 11.29 -5.88
C GLU A 159 -5.57 10.13 -4.90
N LEU A 160 -4.54 9.94 -4.07
CA LEU A 160 -4.50 8.99 -2.99
C LEU A 160 -4.25 9.76 -1.70
N TYR A 161 -5.06 9.44 -0.70
CA TYR A 161 -4.92 9.98 0.65
C TYR A 161 -4.43 8.85 1.55
N PRO A 162 -3.15 8.85 1.97
CA PRO A 162 -2.66 7.90 2.96
C PRO A 162 -3.38 8.09 4.29
N PHE A 163 -3.69 9.35 4.62
CA PHE A 163 -4.52 9.78 5.74
C PHE A 163 -5.25 11.06 5.33
N PHE A 164 -6.37 11.35 5.98
CA PHE A 164 -6.94 12.68 5.99
C PHE A 164 -7.79 12.87 7.25
N GLU A 165 -8.08 14.13 7.56
CA GLU A 165 -8.91 14.51 8.69
C GLU A 165 -10.19 15.18 8.22
N GLU A 166 -11.31 14.73 8.77
CA GLU A 166 -12.63 15.28 8.49
C GLU A 166 -13.49 15.10 9.75
N ASP A 167 -14.24 16.14 10.11
CA ASP A 167 -15.14 16.14 11.28
C ASP A 167 -14.50 15.69 12.61
N GLY A 168 -13.22 16.03 12.81
CA GLY A 168 -12.47 15.66 14.02
C GLY A 168 -11.99 14.21 14.04
N GLU A 169 -12.14 13.49 12.94
CA GLU A 169 -11.74 12.09 12.78
C GLU A 169 -10.54 11.94 11.86
N LEU A 170 -9.71 10.94 12.16
CA LEU A 170 -8.56 10.56 11.34
C LEU A 170 -8.89 9.28 10.56
N TYR A 171 -8.99 9.41 9.24
CA TYR A 171 -9.28 8.32 8.32
C TYR A 171 -7.99 7.74 7.72
N LEU A 172 -7.90 6.41 7.63
CA LEU A 172 -6.70 5.72 7.13
C LEU A 172 -6.91 5.15 5.72
N GLY A 173 -6.01 5.52 4.82
CA GLY A 173 -5.95 5.01 3.46
C GLY A 173 -5.21 3.68 3.34
N ILE A 174 -5.43 3.01 2.21
CA ILE A 174 -4.74 1.76 1.86
C ILE A 174 -3.21 1.89 1.95
N PRO A 175 -2.55 2.96 1.46
CA PRO A 175 -1.10 3.08 1.56
C PRO A 175 -0.59 3.03 3.01
N ALA A 176 -1.25 3.75 3.92
CA ALA A 176 -0.92 3.73 5.33
C ALA A 176 -1.19 2.37 5.98
N ASN A 177 -2.37 1.80 5.72
CA ASN A 177 -2.77 0.49 6.25
C ASN A 177 -1.76 -0.60 5.84
N ASN A 178 -1.30 -0.60 4.59
CA ASN A 178 -0.28 -1.53 4.11
C ASN A 178 1.02 -1.48 4.92
N LEU A 179 1.38 -0.32 5.49
CA LEU A 179 2.58 -0.16 6.30
C LEU A 179 2.37 -0.40 7.80
N LEU A 180 1.13 -0.23 8.28
CA LEU A 180 0.78 -0.32 9.70
C LEU A 180 0.29 -1.73 10.10
N THR A 181 -0.25 -2.50 9.16
CA THR A 181 -0.79 -3.85 9.38
C THR A 181 0.26 -4.94 9.14
N GLU A 182 1.32 -4.93 9.95
CA GLU A 182 2.41 -5.94 9.94
C GLU A 182 2.96 -6.31 8.54
N PRO A 183 3.49 -5.35 7.75
CA PRO A 183 4.14 -5.68 6.49
C PRO A 183 5.39 -6.55 6.72
N LYS A 184 5.66 -7.45 5.77
CA LYS A 184 6.88 -8.29 5.79
C LYS A 184 7.95 -7.67 4.88
N ILE A 185 8.98 -7.08 5.48
CA ILE A 185 10.15 -6.56 4.75
C ILE A 185 10.95 -7.73 4.18
N LEU A 186 11.04 -7.82 2.85
CA LEU A 186 11.84 -8.86 2.17
C LEU A 186 13.27 -8.38 1.87
N SER A 187 13.44 -7.09 1.60
CA SER A 187 14.73 -6.44 1.47
C SER A 187 14.59 -4.94 1.68
N GLU A 188 15.67 -4.31 2.13
CA GLU A 188 15.77 -2.86 2.21
C GLU A 188 17.23 -2.41 2.15
N ARG A 189 17.45 -1.19 1.69
CA ARG A 189 18.75 -0.53 1.73
C ARG A 189 18.86 0.31 2.99
N ARG A 190 19.91 0.06 3.78
CA ARG A 190 20.30 0.89 4.93
C ARG A 190 19.16 1.19 5.92
N GLY A 191 18.22 0.26 6.11
CA GLY A 191 17.09 0.44 7.02
C GLY A 191 16.05 1.46 6.56
N PHE A 192 16.01 1.83 5.27
CA PHE A 192 15.12 2.88 4.75
C PHE A 192 13.64 2.60 5.01
N ILE A 193 13.21 1.36 4.80
CA ILE A 193 11.80 0.98 4.96
C ILE A 193 11.43 0.83 6.43
N SER A 194 12.24 0.09 7.20
CA SER A 194 12.01 -0.12 8.62
C SER A 194 11.99 1.20 9.40
N SER A 195 12.92 2.11 9.09
CA SER A 195 12.95 3.45 9.68
C SER A 195 11.72 4.28 9.29
N GLY A 196 11.31 4.23 8.02
CA GLY A 196 10.10 4.92 7.55
C GLY A 196 8.84 4.42 8.25
N ILE A 197 8.66 3.10 8.39
CA ILE A 197 7.52 2.52 9.11
C ILE A 197 7.55 2.93 10.58
N ALA A 198 8.71 2.84 11.25
CA ALA A 198 8.84 3.28 12.65
C ALA A 198 8.50 4.76 12.82
N PHE A 199 8.94 5.59 11.87
CA PHE A 199 8.63 7.02 11.85
C PHE A 199 7.13 7.28 11.67
N LEU A 200 6.48 6.57 10.74
CA LEU A 200 5.04 6.62 10.53
C LEU A 200 4.27 6.28 11.81
N LYS A 201 4.62 5.18 12.47
CA LYS A 201 3.98 4.78 13.74
C LYS A 201 4.07 5.89 14.77
N LYS A 202 5.27 6.44 14.99
CA LYS A 202 5.50 7.56 15.92
C LYS A 202 4.66 8.78 15.56
N ARG A 203 4.66 9.19 14.28
CA ARG A 203 3.91 10.38 13.82
C ARG A 203 2.41 10.20 13.96
N LEU A 204 1.91 9.00 13.65
CA LEU A 204 0.51 8.67 13.83
C LEU A 204 0.11 8.76 15.30
N THR A 205 0.87 8.15 16.21
CA THR A 205 0.64 8.26 17.65
C THR A 205 0.66 9.72 18.13
N ASP A 206 1.62 10.52 17.69
CA ASP A 206 1.69 11.95 18.01
C ASP A 206 0.48 12.72 17.46
N ARG A 207 0.01 12.38 16.26
CA ARG A 207 -1.15 13.02 15.63
C ARG A 207 -2.44 12.67 16.36
N VAL A 208 -2.62 11.40 16.70
CA VAL A 208 -3.76 10.89 17.48
C VAL A 208 -3.84 11.60 18.83
N ARG A 209 -2.72 11.70 19.56
CA ARG A 209 -2.70 12.41 20.85
C ARG A 209 -3.11 13.88 20.73
N ARG A 210 -2.74 14.55 19.63
CA ARG A 210 -3.14 15.95 19.38
C ARG A 210 -4.60 16.09 19.01
N LEU A 211 -5.15 15.16 18.22
CA LEU A 211 -6.52 15.25 17.70
C LEU A 211 -7.55 14.82 18.74
N TYR A 212 -7.31 13.70 19.43
CA TYR A 212 -8.28 13.07 20.33
C TYR A 212 -7.99 13.31 21.82
N GLY A 213 -6.77 13.72 22.19
CA GLY A 213 -6.37 13.94 23.59
C GLY A 213 -6.15 12.67 24.43
N SER A 214 -6.79 11.55 24.06
CA SER A 214 -6.57 10.22 24.64
C SER A 214 -6.47 9.15 23.54
N PHE A 215 -6.14 7.91 23.92
CA PHE A 215 -6.18 6.74 23.04
C PHE A 215 -7.42 5.86 23.26
N GLU A 216 -8.31 6.29 24.14
CA GLU A 216 -9.51 5.55 24.48
C GLU A 216 -10.39 5.37 23.25
N ASP A 217 -10.85 4.14 23.02
CA ASP A 217 -11.66 3.73 21.87
C ASP A 217 -11.01 3.87 20.48
N LEU A 218 -9.73 4.20 20.39
CA LEU A 218 -9.02 4.33 19.11
C LEU A 218 -8.30 3.04 18.75
N SER A 219 -8.48 2.55 17.53
CA SER A 219 -7.70 1.41 17.07
C SER A 219 -7.48 1.36 15.57
N LEU A 220 -6.35 0.75 15.18
CA LEU A 220 -6.09 0.47 13.77
C LEU A 220 -7.02 -0.60 13.22
N TYR A 221 -7.57 -1.47 14.09
CA TYR A 221 -8.53 -2.51 13.69
C TYR A 221 -9.85 -1.90 13.22
N LYS A 222 -10.38 -0.91 13.97
CA LYS A 222 -11.60 -0.16 13.61
C LYS A 222 -11.43 0.59 12.28
N ALA A 223 -10.23 1.07 11.98
CA ALA A 223 -9.88 1.73 10.71
C ALA A 223 -9.73 0.78 9.50
N GLN A 224 -9.98 -0.52 9.67
CA GLN A 224 -10.00 -1.48 8.55
C GLN A 224 -11.42 -1.66 8.02
N ALA A 225 -11.55 -1.91 6.71
CA ALA A 225 -12.84 -2.27 6.14
C ALA A 225 -13.42 -3.55 6.79
N PRO A 226 -14.74 -3.65 7.03
CA PRO A 226 -15.37 -4.79 7.71
C PRO A 226 -15.05 -6.15 7.08
N LYS A 227 -14.87 -6.20 5.76
CA LYS A 227 -14.49 -7.41 5.02
C LYS A 227 -13.07 -7.89 5.34
N VAL A 228 -12.16 -6.96 5.70
CA VAL A 228 -10.78 -7.25 6.08
C VAL A 228 -10.75 -7.68 7.54
N GLN A 229 -11.45 -6.96 8.43
CA GLN A 229 -11.59 -7.29 9.84
C GLN A 229 -11.99 -8.77 10.05
N LYS A 230 -13.01 -9.25 9.32
CA LYS A 230 -13.49 -10.65 9.38
C LYS A 230 -12.44 -11.71 8.98
N LYS A 231 -11.38 -11.31 8.30
CA LYS A 231 -10.31 -12.19 7.80
C LYS A 231 -9.03 -12.09 8.63
N MET A 232 -8.96 -11.20 9.61
CA MET A 232 -7.78 -11.05 10.45
C MET A 232 -7.66 -12.22 11.44
N ALA A 233 -6.41 -12.63 11.69
CA ALA A 233 -6.11 -13.57 12.77
C ALA A 233 -6.36 -12.91 14.15
N PRO A 234 -6.78 -13.65 15.18
CA PRO A 234 -7.03 -13.10 16.52
C PRO A 234 -5.84 -12.33 17.09
N GLU A 235 -4.62 -12.81 16.88
CA GLU A 235 -3.39 -12.20 17.41
C GLU A 235 -3.12 -10.85 16.72
N LEU A 236 -3.40 -10.76 15.42
CA LEU A 236 -3.29 -9.48 14.70
C LEU A 236 -4.38 -8.52 15.15
N LYS A 237 -5.61 -9.01 15.32
CA LYS A 237 -6.72 -8.20 15.81
C LYS A 237 -6.35 -7.53 17.14
N GLU A 238 -5.89 -8.32 18.12
CA GLU A 238 -5.49 -7.82 19.44
C GLU A 238 -4.40 -6.75 19.35
N LYS A 239 -3.36 -6.98 18.53
CA LYS A 239 -2.30 -5.98 18.31
C LYS A 239 -2.80 -4.68 17.69
N LEU A 240 -3.76 -4.76 16.76
CA LEU A 240 -4.32 -3.57 16.10
C LEU A 240 -5.33 -2.85 16.98
N GLU A 241 -6.04 -3.58 17.85
CA GLU A 241 -6.92 -3.03 18.89
C GLU A 241 -6.09 -2.22 19.89
N ASN A 242 -4.94 -2.75 20.34
CA ASN A 242 -4.09 -2.13 21.35
C ASN A 242 -2.91 -1.34 20.73
N PHE A 243 -3.01 -0.92 19.46
CA PHE A 243 -1.87 -0.36 18.74
C PHE A 243 -1.31 0.93 19.37
N PHE A 244 -2.16 1.71 20.03
CA PHE A 244 -1.79 2.99 20.63
C PHE A 244 -1.49 2.93 22.13
N GLU A 245 -1.74 1.79 22.77
CA GLU A 245 -1.48 1.54 24.20
C GLU A 245 0.00 1.22 24.45
#